data_AF-A0A2V2AQI3-F1
#
_entry.id   AF-A0A2V2AQI3-F1
#
_cell.length_a   1.000
_cell.length_b   1.000
_cell.length_c   1.000
_cell.angle_alpha   90.00
_cell.angle_beta   90.00
_cell.angle_gamma   90.00
#
_symmetry.space_group_name_H-M   'P 1'
#
loop_
_entity.id
_entity.type
_entity.pdbx_description
1 polymer ?
#
loop_
_entity_poly.entity_id
_entity_poly.type
_entity_poly.pdbx_seq_one_letter_code
_entity_poly.pdbx_strand_id
1 'polypeptide(L)' 'MTALLNRIKRFARGPQGQRAVASARRAAADPRKRAQAGRLLDRLRGRR' A
#
# COMPACT_ATOMS: atom_id res chain seq x y z
N MET A 1 -19.27 -10.02 -8.36
CA MET A 1 -18.24 -9.18 -7.68
C MET A 1 -17.99 -9.54 -6.21
N THR A 2 -18.92 -10.21 -5.51
CA THR A 2 -18.81 -10.57 -4.08
C THR A 2 -17.77 -11.65 -3.76
N ALA A 3 -17.55 -12.62 -4.65
CA ALA A 3 -16.60 -13.71 -4.43
C ALA A 3 -15.14 -13.22 -4.33
N LEU A 4 -14.74 -12.28 -5.20
CA LEU A 4 -13.40 -11.70 -5.17
C LEU A 4 -13.17 -10.88 -3.89
N LEU A 5 -14.16 -10.06 -3.50
CA LEU A 5 -14.11 -9.28 -2.26
C LEU A 5 -14.01 -10.17 -1.02
N ASN A 6 -14.74 -11.28 -0.97
CA ASN A 6 -14.63 -12.25 0.13
C ASN A 6 -13.26 -12.93 0.16
N ARG A 7 -12.67 -13.24 -1.00
CA ARG A 7 -11.32 -13.83 -1.08
C ARG A 7 -10.25 -12.85 -0.60
N ILE A 8 -10.37 -11.57 -0.97
CA ILE A 8 -9.49 -10.50 -0.49
C ILE A 8 -9.65 -10.30 1.02
N LYS A 9 -10.88 -10.25 1.56
CA LYS A 9 -11.13 -10.17 3.02
C LYS A 9 -10.52 -11.35 3.76
N ARG A 10 -10.68 -12.57 3.23
CA ARG A 10 -10.16 -13.80 3.85
C ARG A 10 -8.64 -13.87 3.77
N PHE A 11 -8.05 -13.39 2.68
CA PHE A 11 -6.61 -13.22 2.52
C PHE A 11 -6.06 -12.18 3.51
N ALA A 12 -6.68 -11.00 3.58
CA ALA A 12 -6.28 -9.91 4.48
C ALA A 12 -6.38 -10.29 5.96
N ARG A 13 -7.37 -11.11 6.34
CA ARG A 13 -7.51 -11.67 7.70
C ARG A 13 -6.55 -12.84 7.98
N GLY A 14 -5.95 -13.43 6.95
CA GLY A 14 -5.00 -14.52 7.11
C GLY A 14 -3.59 -14.03 7.51
N PRO A 15 -2.73 -14.91 8.05
CA PRO A 15 -1.38 -14.57 8.45
C PRO A 15 -0.51 -14.09 7.27
N GLN A 16 -0.76 -14.59 6.05
CA GLN A 16 -0.09 -14.11 4.83
C GLN A 16 -0.50 -12.68 4.45
N GLY A 17 -1.78 -12.34 4.55
CA GLY A 17 -2.25 -10.98 4.29
C GLY A 17 -1.78 -10.00 5.34
N GLN A 18 -1.78 -10.38 6.61
CA GLN A 18 -1.22 -9.57 7.70
C GLN A 18 0.27 -9.29 7.49
N ARG A 19 1.05 -10.28 7.04
CA ARG A 19 2.47 -10.07 6.66
C ARG A 19 2.59 -9.13 5.46
N ALA A 20 1.79 -9.29 4.42
CA ALA A 20 1.81 -8.39 3.25
C ALA A 20 1.45 -6.94 3.65
N VAL A 21 0.43 -6.76 4.49
CA VAL A 21 0.04 -5.45 5.03
C VAL A 21 1.12 -4.90 5.95
N ALA A 22 1.77 -5.71 6.78
CA ALA A 22 2.88 -5.29 7.64
C ALA A 22 4.12 -4.88 6.84
N SER A 23 4.46 -5.62 5.78
CA SER A 23 5.54 -5.27 4.84
C SER A 23 5.23 -3.98 4.10
N ALA A 24 4.00 -3.83 3.60
CA ALA A 24 3.54 -2.61 2.97
C ALA A 24 3.56 -1.43 3.96
N ARG A 25 3.11 -1.64 5.20
CA ARG A 25 3.20 -0.64 6.28
C ARG A 25 4.65 -0.28 6.59
N ARG A 26 5.58 -1.22 6.69
CA ARG A 26 7.01 -0.92 6.91
C ARG A 26 7.59 -0.14 5.74
N ALA A 27 7.31 -0.55 4.50
CA ALA A 27 7.76 0.16 3.32
C ALA A 27 7.16 1.57 3.21
N ALA A 28 5.94 1.78 3.71
CA ALA A 28 5.27 3.08 3.76
C ALA A 28 5.65 3.92 4.99
N ALA A 29 5.98 3.28 6.11
CA ALA A 29 6.43 3.92 7.35
C ALA A 29 7.85 4.46 7.22
N ASP A 30 8.60 4.01 6.21
CA ASP A 30 9.91 4.54 5.88
C ASP A 30 9.79 6.02 5.45
N PRO A 31 10.20 6.99 6.30
CA PRO A 31 9.98 8.40 6.02
C PRO A 31 10.76 8.85 4.78
N ARG A 32 11.87 8.18 4.47
CA ARG A 32 12.69 8.40 3.28
C ARG A 32 11.92 8.09 1.99
N LYS A 33 11.19 6.97 1.96
CA LYS A 33 10.34 6.60 0.83
C LYS A 33 9.13 7.52 0.70
N ARG A 34 8.57 7.97 1.83
CA ARG A 34 7.45 8.92 1.85
C ARG A 34 7.84 10.28 1.27
N ALA A 35 9.02 10.80 1.60
CA ALA A 35 9.54 12.05 1.02
C ALA A 35 9.86 11.92 -0.48
N GLN A 36 10.31 10.74 -0.92
CA GLN A 36 10.62 10.47 -2.33
C GLN A 36 9.33 10.30 -3.15
N ALA A 37 8.35 9.55 -2.65
CA ALA A 37 7.03 9.41 -3.25
C ALA A 37 6.28 10.75 -3.26
N GLY A 38 6.37 11.55 -2.20
CA GLY A 38 5.83 12.90 -2.14
C GLY A 38 6.40 13.77 -3.26
N ARG A 39 7.74 13.82 -3.42
CA ARG A 39 8.38 14.56 -4.51
C ARG A 39 8.01 14.05 -5.90
N LEU A 40 7.84 12.75 -6.08
CA LEU A 40 7.43 12.16 -7.35
C LEU A 40 5.99 12.53 -7.69
N LEU A 41 5.10 12.47 -6.70
CA LEU A 41 3.70 12.87 -6.83
C LEU A 41 3.58 14.37 -7.08
N ASP A 42 4.40 15.19 -6.42
CA ASP A 42 4.42 16.64 -6.62
C ASP A 42 4.83 17.00 -8.05
N ARG A 43 5.88 16.33 -8.59
CA ARG A 43 6.27 16.44 -10.00
C ARG A 43 5.18 16.00 -10.97
N LEU A 44 4.41 14.96 -10.63
CA LEU A 44 3.28 14.51 -11.44
C LEU A 44 2.10 15.47 -11.37
N ARG A 45 1.87 16.11 -10.22
CA ARG A 45 0.78 17.08 -10.02
C ARG A 45 1.08 18.44 -10.64
N GLY A 46 2.31 18.91 -10.56
CA GLY A 46 2.75 20.19 -11.13
C GLY A 46 2.95 20.19 -12.65
N ARG A 47 2.65 19.07 -13.33
CA ARG A 47 2.76 18.92 -14.79
C ARG A 47 1.41 19.03 -15.51
N ARG A 48 0.41 19.58 -14.82
CA ARG A 48 -0.91 19.92 -15.36
C ARG A 48 -1.05 21.43 -15.41
#